data_AF-A0A673BHF8-F1
#
_entry.id   AF-A0A673BHF8-F1
#
_cell.length_a   1.000
_cell.length_b   1.000
_cell.length_c   1.000
_cell.angle_alpha   90.00
_cell.angle_beta   90.00
_cell.angle_gamma   90.00
#
_symmetry.space_group_name_H-M   'P 1'
#
loop_
_entity.id
_entity.type
_entity.pdbx_description
1 polymer ?
#
loop_
_entity_poly.entity_id
_entity_poly.type
_entity_poly.pdbx_seq_one_letter_code
_entity_poly.pdbx_strand_id
1 'polypeptide(L)'
;MTGKMTTRHFSFLLSRCFISFLILVGHTTVLCLVDEKLAVHPTTTVAYHFTDMMNGTTNASAGEDILPFDCGNNSHNCKNFCHLCYEFYQGPTMDCLSGLLNLCLHTFDVEMAQNSTNWCIWGNVSGSYSNLSLCTEEISDCLLIPWPNPLVEQIFVDIHTKFFKDCPTEELSDPPPVIIFALVITPICLIPVMVSLVVLKTKNGDGST
;
A
#
# COMPACT_ATOMS: atom_id res chain seq x y z
N MET A 1 -15.83 29.64 67.37
CA MET A 1 -16.18 30.37 66.14
C MET A 1 -14.93 30.45 65.26
N THR A 2 -15.02 29.84 64.06
CA THR A 2 -14.30 30.18 62.82
C THR A 2 -12.76 30.06 62.77
N GLY A 3 -12.27 28.85 62.45
CA GLY A 3 -10.98 28.63 61.78
C GLY A 3 -11.17 28.58 60.26
N LYS A 4 -10.60 29.55 59.53
CA LYS A 4 -10.67 29.67 58.06
C LYS A 4 -9.91 28.52 57.40
N MET A 5 -10.61 27.67 56.65
CA MET A 5 -10.02 26.79 55.64
C MET A 5 -9.50 27.64 54.48
N THR A 6 -8.18 27.82 54.41
CA THR A 6 -7.51 28.39 53.24
C THR A 6 -7.32 27.29 52.19
N THR A 7 -8.40 26.92 51.54
CA THR A 7 -8.41 26.07 50.35
C THR A 7 -8.79 26.96 49.16
N ARG A 8 -8.19 26.72 47.98
CA ARG A 8 -8.51 27.31 46.66
C ARG A 8 -7.68 28.51 46.19
N HIS A 9 -6.39 28.29 45.92
CA HIS A 9 -5.68 29.15 44.96
C HIS A 9 -4.85 28.36 43.93
N PHE A 10 -4.31 27.19 44.30
CA PHE A 10 -3.50 26.38 43.39
C PHE A 10 -4.33 25.65 42.31
N SER A 11 -5.55 25.22 42.64
CA SER A 11 -6.46 24.53 41.71
C SER A 11 -6.96 25.42 40.56
N PHE A 12 -7.05 26.75 40.79
CA PHE A 12 -7.53 27.69 39.78
C PHE A 12 -6.48 27.99 38.71
N LEU A 13 -5.19 27.99 39.05
CA LEU A 13 -4.12 28.28 38.08
C LEU A 13 -3.90 27.11 37.10
N LEU A 14 -3.98 25.87 37.60
CA LEU A 14 -3.95 24.65 36.76
C LEU A 14 -5.17 24.57 35.83
N SER A 15 -6.36 24.90 36.32
CA SER A 15 -7.60 24.93 35.53
C SER A 15 -7.57 26.00 34.44
N ARG A 16 -7.05 27.20 34.73
CA ARG A 16 -6.93 28.28 33.73
C ARG A 16 -5.87 28.00 32.66
N CYS A 17 -4.80 27.28 32.99
CA CYS A 17 -3.80 26.86 32.01
C CYS A 17 -4.35 25.75 31.10
N PHE A 18 -5.10 24.80 31.66
CA PHE A 18 -5.76 23.73 30.89
C PHE A 18 -6.83 24.25 29.93
N ILE A 19 -7.67 25.19 30.39
CA ILE A 19 -8.68 25.82 29.54
C ILE A 19 -8.02 26.65 28.44
N SER A 20 -6.90 27.34 28.73
CA SER A 20 -6.15 28.08 27.72
C SER A 20 -5.49 27.15 26.68
N PHE A 21 -5.02 25.97 27.08
CA PHE A 21 -4.48 24.96 26.16
C PHE A 21 -5.56 24.35 25.27
N LEU A 22 -6.75 24.07 25.83
CA LEU A 22 -7.92 23.59 25.08
C LEU A 22 -8.44 24.64 24.10
N ILE A 23 -8.40 25.94 24.47
CA ILE A 23 -8.79 27.04 23.57
C ILE A 23 -7.73 27.25 22.47
N LEU A 24 -6.44 27.02 22.75
CA LEU A 24 -5.36 27.14 21.76
C LEU A 24 -5.35 25.97 20.75
N VAL A 25 -5.61 24.74 21.22
CA VAL A 25 -5.73 23.54 20.37
C VAL A 25 -7.08 23.48 19.63
N GLY A 26 -8.13 24.06 20.20
CA GLY A 26 -9.44 24.19 19.55
C GLY A 26 -9.52 25.27 18.47
N HIS A 27 -8.55 26.21 18.42
CA HIS A 27 -8.50 27.26 17.40
C HIS A 27 -7.74 26.85 16.13
N THR A 28 -7.10 25.68 16.11
CA THR A 28 -6.68 25.05 14.86
C THR A 28 -7.85 24.24 14.32
N THR A 29 -8.92 24.95 13.93
CA THR A 29 -9.87 24.39 12.98
C THR A 29 -9.08 24.01 11.74
N VAL A 30 -9.10 22.71 11.41
CA VAL A 30 -8.62 22.17 10.15
C VAL A 30 -9.39 22.88 9.03
N LEU A 31 -8.82 23.97 8.51
CA LEU A 31 -9.22 24.55 7.24
C LEU A 31 -8.61 23.65 6.17
N CYS A 32 -9.37 22.66 5.72
CA CYS A 32 -9.15 22.04 4.42
C CYS A 32 -9.42 23.10 3.35
N LEU A 33 -8.40 23.88 3.00
CA LEU A 33 -8.38 24.62 1.75
C LEU A 33 -8.27 23.58 0.63
N VAL A 34 -9.40 23.29 0.00
CA VAL A 34 -9.45 22.75 -1.36
C VAL A 34 -8.89 23.86 -2.26
N ASP A 35 -7.63 23.75 -2.63
CA ASP A 35 -7.10 24.52 -3.76
C ASP A 35 -7.44 23.75 -5.03
N GLU A 36 -8.52 24.17 -5.68
CA GLU A 36 -8.85 23.79 -7.06
C GLU A 36 -7.82 24.43 -7.98
N LYS A 37 -6.70 23.75 -8.19
CA LYS A 37 -5.78 24.06 -9.28
C LYS A 37 -6.14 23.20 -10.49
N LEU A 38 -6.97 23.75 -11.36
CA LEU A 38 -7.09 23.39 -12.77
C LEU A 38 -5.70 23.46 -13.42
N ALA A 39 -4.99 22.34 -13.43
CA ALA A 39 -3.78 22.13 -14.21
C ALA A 39 -4.09 21.10 -15.31
N VAL A 40 -4.39 21.68 -16.47
CA VAL A 40 -4.36 21.14 -17.83
C VAL A 40 -3.57 19.82 -17.97
N HIS A 41 -4.25 18.79 -18.47
CA HIS A 41 -3.65 17.58 -19.04
C HIS A 41 -2.58 17.94 -20.09
N PRO A 42 -1.34 17.43 -20.01
CA PRO A 42 -0.57 17.22 -21.22
C PRO A 42 -1.13 15.97 -21.91
N THR A 43 -1.85 16.17 -23.01
CA THR A 43 -2.10 15.13 -24.00
C THR A 43 -0.75 14.72 -24.59
N THR A 44 -0.16 13.64 -24.07
CA THR A 44 0.95 12.97 -24.74
C THR A 44 0.36 12.08 -25.83
N THR A 45 0.06 12.68 -26.98
CA THR A 45 -0.05 11.93 -28.23
C THR A 45 1.33 11.32 -28.51
N VAL A 46 1.52 10.07 -28.11
CA VAL A 46 2.60 9.23 -28.64
C VAL A 46 2.22 8.90 -30.07
N ALA A 47 2.62 9.77 -31.00
CA ALA A 47 2.64 9.44 -32.41
C ALA A 47 3.78 8.44 -32.62
N TYR A 48 3.45 7.15 -32.73
CA TYR A 48 4.35 6.15 -33.27
C TYR A 48 4.54 6.42 -34.76
N HIS A 49 5.59 7.20 -35.07
CA HIS A 49 6.08 7.36 -36.43
C HIS A 49 6.83 6.08 -36.81
N PHE A 50 6.17 5.23 -37.60
CA PHE A 50 6.80 4.05 -38.20
C PHE A 50 7.27 4.40 -39.61
N THR A 51 8.57 4.68 -39.75
CA THR A 51 9.30 4.74 -41.02
C THR A 51 10.74 4.33 -40.77
N ASP A 52 11.12 3.11 -41.13
CA ASP A 52 11.84 2.87 -42.39
C ASP A 52 12.24 1.40 -42.55
N MET A 53 12.11 0.93 -43.79
CA MET A 53 12.57 -0.36 -44.30
C MET A 53 14.08 -0.30 -44.55
N MET A 54 14.81 -1.38 -44.25
CA MET A 54 15.93 -1.98 -45.02
C MET A 54 17.03 -2.55 -44.08
N ASN A 55 17.33 -3.84 -44.17
CA ASN A 55 18.26 -4.42 -45.14
C ASN A 55 18.80 -5.74 -44.58
N GLY A 56 18.52 -6.85 -45.25
CA GLY A 56 19.19 -8.11 -44.93
C GLY A 56 20.68 -8.00 -45.25
N THR A 57 21.54 -8.33 -44.29
CA THR A 57 22.89 -8.81 -44.58
C THR A 57 23.29 -9.87 -43.56
N THR A 58 23.57 -11.06 -44.06
CA THR A 58 23.89 -12.31 -43.34
C THR A 58 25.27 -12.28 -42.70
N ASN A 59 25.42 -12.95 -41.55
CA ASN A 59 26.60 -13.76 -41.20
C ASN A 59 26.21 -14.79 -40.12
N ALA A 60 26.16 -16.06 -40.52
CA ALA A 60 25.80 -17.17 -39.65
C ALA A 60 27.03 -17.71 -38.90
N SER A 61 27.01 -17.62 -37.57
CA SER A 61 27.85 -18.41 -36.67
C SER A 61 27.19 -18.47 -35.30
N ALA A 62 26.76 -19.68 -34.91
CA ALA A 62 25.89 -20.05 -33.78
C ALA A 62 24.44 -19.56 -33.93
N GLY A 63 23.49 -20.50 -33.98
CA GLY A 63 22.06 -20.22 -34.19
C GLY A 63 21.46 -19.44 -33.04
N GLU A 64 21.55 -18.12 -33.14
CA GLU A 64 20.80 -17.19 -32.33
C GLU A 64 19.46 -16.98 -33.04
N ASP A 65 18.36 -17.41 -32.43
CA ASP A 65 17.01 -17.13 -32.92
C ASP A 65 16.78 -15.62 -32.82
N ILE A 66 17.13 -14.90 -33.89
CA ILE A 66 16.98 -13.45 -33.98
C ILE A 66 15.50 -13.17 -34.23
N LEU A 67 14.81 -12.74 -33.17
CA LEU A 67 13.45 -12.20 -33.25
C LEU A 67 13.48 -10.80 -33.90
N PRO A 68 12.41 -10.39 -34.61
CA PRO A 68 12.35 -9.06 -35.24
C PRO A 68 12.08 -7.92 -34.24
N PHE A 69 12.13 -8.19 -32.94
CA PHE A 69 11.87 -7.27 -31.85
C PHE A 69 12.75 -7.62 -30.64
N ASP A 70 12.90 -6.65 -29.74
CA ASP A 70 13.67 -6.82 -28.50
C ASP A 70 12.93 -7.72 -27.51
N CYS A 71 13.69 -8.56 -26.82
CA CYS A 71 13.19 -9.47 -25.79
C CYS A 71 14.01 -9.26 -24.50
N GLY A 72 13.34 -9.31 -23.35
CA GLY A 72 13.99 -9.22 -22.04
C GLY A 72 14.95 -10.39 -21.78
N ASN A 73 15.86 -10.22 -20.80
CA ASN A 73 16.80 -11.28 -20.39
C ASN A 73 16.70 -11.69 -18.91
N ASN A 74 15.84 -11.03 -18.14
CA ASN A 74 15.73 -11.19 -16.68
C ASN A 74 15.48 -12.65 -16.25
N SER A 75 14.92 -13.47 -17.14
CA SER A 75 14.74 -14.90 -16.96
C SER A 75 15.23 -15.71 -18.17
N HIS A 76 15.66 -16.94 -17.91
CA HIS A 76 15.97 -17.93 -18.94
C HIS A 76 14.76 -18.29 -19.81
N ASN A 77 13.54 -18.06 -19.32
CA ASN A 77 12.31 -18.32 -20.06
C ASN A 77 11.94 -17.22 -21.05
N CYS A 78 12.58 -16.04 -20.99
CA CYS A 78 12.20 -14.91 -21.83
C CYS A 78 12.26 -15.24 -23.32
N LYS A 79 13.31 -15.94 -23.77
CA LYS A 79 13.42 -16.38 -25.17
C LYS A 79 12.24 -17.25 -25.59
N ASN A 80 11.80 -18.17 -24.73
CA ASN A 80 10.66 -19.03 -25.00
C ASN A 80 9.36 -18.23 -25.11
N PHE A 81 9.12 -17.30 -24.18
CA PHE A 81 7.94 -16.44 -24.21
C PHE A 81 7.90 -15.55 -25.45
N CYS A 82 9.01 -14.89 -25.78
CA CYS A 82 9.11 -14.05 -26.97
C CYS A 82 8.92 -14.86 -28.27
N HIS A 83 9.49 -16.07 -28.35
CA HIS A 83 9.30 -16.94 -29.52
C HIS A 83 7.84 -17.38 -29.67
N LEU A 84 7.19 -17.81 -28.58
CA LEU A 84 5.77 -18.14 -28.59
C LEU A 84 4.91 -16.94 -29.03
N CYS A 85 5.21 -15.74 -28.53
CA CYS A 85 4.49 -14.54 -28.95
C CYS A 85 4.70 -14.22 -30.43
N TYR A 86 5.89 -14.45 -30.95
CA TYR A 86 6.16 -14.25 -32.38
C TYR A 86 5.40 -15.25 -33.25
N GLU A 87 5.44 -16.54 -32.91
CA GLU A 87 4.80 -17.60 -33.70
C GLU A 87 3.28 -17.41 -33.78
N PHE A 88 2.63 -17.08 -32.66
CA PHE A 88 1.16 -17.06 -32.58
C PHE A 88 0.55 -15.66 -32.74
N TYR A 89 1.25 -14.60 -32.32
CA TYR A 89 0.72 -13.24 -32.25
C TYR A 89 1.55 -12.22 -33.04
N GLN A 90 2.59 -12.69 -33.76
CA GLN A 90 3.52 -11.86 -34.53
C GLN A 90 4.27 -10.81 -33.68
N GLY A 91 4.34 -10.99 -32.36
CA GLY A 91 5.13 -10.12 -31.47
C GLY A 91 4.56 -10.00 -30.04
N PRO A 92 5.19 -9.15 -29.19
CA PRO A 92 4.79 -8.93 -27.81
C PRO A 92 3.53 -8.04 -27.75
N THR A 93 2.36 -8.65 -27.95
CA THR A 93 1.05 -7.98 -27.88
C THR A 93 0.39 -8.22 -26.52
N MET A 94 -0.62 -7.40 -26.17
CA MET A 94 -1.43 -7.63 -24.98
C MET A 94 -2.20 -8.96 -25.04
N ASP A 95 -2.55 -9.43 -26.24
CA ASP A 95 -3.18 -10.75 -26.44
C ASP A 95 -2.20 -11.89 -26.13
N CYS A 96 -0.94 -11.78 -26.57
CA CYS A 96 0.07 -12.76 -26.19
C CYS A 96 0.31 -12.76 -24.68
N LEU A 97 0.45 -11.57 -24.08
CA LEU A 97 0.60 -11.41 -22.64
C LEU A 97 -0.55 -12.12 -21.91
N SER A 98 -1.80 -11.86 -22.30
CA SER A 98 -2.98 -12.55 -21.74
C SER A 98 -2.87 -14.08 -21.85
N GLY A 99 -2.49 -14.60 -23.02
CA GLY A 99 -2.26 -16.02 -23.24
C GLY A 99 -1.21 -16.61 -22.29
N LEU A 100 -0.10 -15.91 -22.07
CA LEU A 100 0.97 -16.36 -21.17
C LEU A 100 0.60 -16.23 -19.69
N LEU A 101 -0.06 -15.13 -19.29
CA LEU A 101 -0.49 -14.93 -17.90
C LEU A 101 -1.50 -15.99 -17.44
N ASN A 102 -2.26 -16.60 -18.36
CA ASN A 102 -3.13 -17.73 -18.04
C ASN A 102 -2.38 -18.94 -17.45
N LEU A 103 -1.10 -19.13 -17.78
CA LEU A 103 -0.26 -20.17 -17.17
C LEU A 103 -0.02 -19.90 -15.67
N CYS A 104 0.26 -18.64 -15.33
CA CYS A 104 0.41 -18.21 -13.94
C CYS A 104 -0.91 -18.39 -13.18
N LEU A 105 -2.01 -17.98 -13.80
CA LEU A 105 -3.34 -18.09 -13.20
C LEU A 105 -3.78 -19.53 -12.96
N HIS A 106 -3.53 -20.42 -13.92
CA HIS A 106 -3.84 -21.84 -13.75
C HIS A 106 -3.08 -22.43 -12.54
N THR A 107 -1.80 -22.07 -12.38
CA THR A 107 -1.00 -22.51 -11.24
C THR A 107 -1.56 -21.97 -9.93
N PHE A 108 -1.89 -20.68 -9.89
CA PHE A 108 -2.51 -20.03 -8.74
C PHE A 108 -3.85 -20.68 -8.36
N ASP A 109 -4.71 -20.97 -9.34
CA ASP A 109 -6.01 -21.63 -9.12
C ASP A 109 -5.86 -23.01 -8.47
N VAL A 110 -4.87 -23.79 -8.91
CA VAL A 110 -4.57 -25.12 -8.33
C VAL A 110 -4.10 -24.99 -6.88
N GLU A 111 -3.21 -24.05 -6.58
CA GLU A 111 -2.73 -23.81 -5.22
C GLU A 111 -3.88 -23.34 -4.30
N MET A 112 -4.71 -22.43 -4.79
CA MET A 112 -5.86 -21.91 -4.05
C MET A 112 -6.93 -22.98 -3.79
N ALA A 113 -7.15 -23.89 -4.73
CA ALA A 113 -8.09 -25.01 -4.56
C ALA A 113 -7.64 -25.99 -3.46
N GLN A 114 -6.33 -26.18 -3.29
CA GLN A 114 -5.79 -27.01 -2.20
C GLN A 114 -5.99 -26.38 -0.81
N ASN A 115 -6.11 -25.05 -0.72
CA ASN A 115 -6.22 -24.30 0.52
C ASN A 115 -7.64 -23.75 0.81
N SER A 116 -8.67 -24.44 0.30
CA SER A 116 -10.06 -23.95 0.23
C SER A 116 -10.70 -23.52 1.55
N THR A 117 -10.20 -23.96 2.71
CA THR A 117 -10.79 -23.62 4.02
C THR A 117 -10.29 -22.32 4.65
N ASN A 118 -9.20 -21.71 4.16
CA ASN A 118 -8.51 -20.63 4.90
C ASN A 118 -8.12 -19.43 4.03
N TRP A 119 -8.87 -19.12 2.97
CA TRP A 119 -8.54 -18.01 2.07
C TRP A 119 -8.46 -16.66 2.80
N CYS A 120 -9.29 -16.42 3.81
CA CYS A 120 -9.32 -15.13 4.51
C CYS A 120 -8.13 -14.88 5.45
N ILE A 121 -7.23 -15.85 5.62
CA ILE A 121 -6.01 -15.69 6.41
C ILE A 121 -4.88 -15.32 5.45
N TRP A 122 -4.44 -14.06 5.45
CA TRP A 122 -3.38 -13.59 4.53
C TRP A 122 -2.13 -14.47 4.55
N GLY A 123 -1.70 -14.93 5.74
CA GLY A 123 -0.54 -15.81 5.89
C GLY A 123 -0.65 -17.15 5.15
N ASN A 124 -1.86 -17.60 4.82
CA ASN A 124 -2.10 -18.85 4.10
C ASN A 124 -2.09 -18.68 2.57
N VAL A 125 -2.34 -17.46 2.07
CA VAL A 125 -2.47 -17.17 0.64
C VAL A 125 -1.34 -16.29 0.10
N SER A 126 -0.57 -15.64 0.97
CA SER A 126 0.50 -14.70 0.61
C SER A 126 1.58 -15.33 -0.27
N GLY A 127 1.89 -16.62 -0.06
CA GLY A 127 2.82 -17.38 -0.90
C GLY A 127 2.33 -17.51 -2.35
N SER A 128 1.09 -17.97 -2.53
CA SER A 128 0.47 -18.09 -3.86
C SER A 128 0.33 -16.74 -4.56
N TYR A 129 -0.03 -15.68 -3.82
CA TYR A 129 -0.05 -14.32 -4.36
C TYR A 129 1.33 -13.86 -4.82
N SER A 130 2.36 -14.06 -3.99
CA SER A 130 3.73 -13.68 -4.35
C SER A 130 4.19 -14.42 -5.59
N ASN A 131 3.89 -15.72 -5.70
CA ASN A 131 4.23 -16.52 -6.88
C ASN A 131 3.51 -16.00 -8.14
N LEU A 132 2.21 -15.69 -8.03
CA LEU A 132 1.44 -15.13 -9.13
C LEU A 132 2.01 -13.78 -9.58
N SER A 133 2.28 -12.87 -8.64
CA SER A 133 2.86 -11.56 -8.94
C SER A 133 4.19 -11.71 -9.68
N LEU A 134 5.12 -12.51 -9.13
CA LEU A 134 6.43 -12.77 -9.73
C LEU A 134 6.31 -13.38 -11.13
N CYS A 135 5.41 -14.33 -11.32
CA CYS A 135 5.17 -14.95 -12.62
C CYS A 135 4.65 -13.92 -13.65
N THR A 136 3.71 -13.06 -13.25
CA THR A 136 3.16 -12.03 -14.16
C THR A 136 4.15 -10.91 -14.47
N GLU A 137 4.99 -10.55 -13.50
CA GLU A 137 6.07 -9.57 -13.63
C GLU A 137 7.15 -10.12 -14.57
N GLU A 138 7.60 -11.36 -14.36
CA GLU A 138 8.61 -12.03 -15.21
C GLU A 138 8.17 -12.04 -16.69
N ILE A 139 6.93 -12.44 -16.97
CA ILE A 139 6.41 -12.48 -18.35
C ILE A 139 6.33 -11.07 -18.94
N SER A 140 5.87 -10.08 -18.17
CA SER A 140 5.77 -8.70 -18.64
C SER A 140 7.15 -8.13 -18.96
N ASP A 141 8.14 -8.36 -18.09
CA ASP A 141 9.54 -8.00 -18.28
C ASP A 141 10.15 -8.67 -19.51
N CYS A 142 9.89 -9.97 -19.73
CA CYS A 142 10.37 -10.69 -20.90
C CYS A 142 9.82 -10.09 -22.20
N LEU A 143 8.55 -9.66 -22.21
CA LEU A 143 7.91 -9.02 -23.37
C LEU A 143 8.18 -7.51 -23.44
N LEU A 144 8.95 -6.95 -22.50
CA LEU A 144 9.21 -5.51 -22.36
C LEU A 144 7.92 -4.68 -22.25
N ILE A 145 6.87 -5.26 -21.66
CA ILE A 145 5.60 -4.60 -21.35
C ILE A 145 5.67 -4.12 -19.89
N PRO A 146 5.35 -2.85 -19.60
CA PRO A 146 5.37 -2.35 -18.22
C PRO A 146 4.45 -3.15 -17.28
N TRP A 147 4.95 -3.40 -16.07
CA TRP A 147 4.19 -3.96 -14.96
C TRP A 147 4.06 -2.92 -13.85
N PRO A 148 2.88 -2.74 -13.23
CA PRO A 148 1.61 -3.35 -13.59
C PRO A 148 1.01 -2.75 -14.88
N ASN A 149 0.02 -3.43 -15.43
CA ASN A 149 -0.77 -2.97 -16.58
C ASN A 149 -2.25 -3.35 -16.38
N PRO A 150 -3.19 -2.76 -17.14
CA PRO A 150 -4.63 -2.97 -16.93
C PRO A 150 -5.09 -4.44 -16.98
N LEU A 151 -4.41 -5.28 -17.76
CA LEU A 151 -4.71 -6.72 -17.82
C LEU A 151 -4.35 -7.40 -16.49
N VAL A 152 -3.16 -7.13 -15.94
CA VAL A 152 -2.76 -7.65 -14.62
C VAL A 152 -3.69 -7.12 -13.54
N GLU A 153 -4.03 -5.83 -13.56
CA GLU A 153 -4.97 -5.25 -12.58
C GLU A 153 -6.32 -5.98 -12.59
N GLN A 154 -6.87 -6.25 -13.78
CA GLN A 154 -8.11 -7.00 -13.93
C GLN A 154 -7.98 -8.42 -13.38
N ILE A 155 -6.88 -9.11 -13.66
CA ILE A 155 -6.62 -10.46 -13.14
C ILE A 155 -6.67 -10.48 -11.61
N PHE A 156 -6.03 -9.52 -10.95
CA PHE A 156 -6.03 -9.46 -9.48
C PHE A 156 -7.42 -9.13 -8.93
N VAL A 157 -8.19 -8.24 -9.59
CA VAL A 157 -9.59 -7.99 -9.24
C VAL A 157 -10.44 -9.26 -9.39
N ASP A 158 -10.29 -10.01 -10.47
CA ASP A 158 -11.01 -11.26 -10.72
C ASP A 158 -10.69 -12.31 -9.64
N ILE A 159 -9.43 -12.39 -9.21
CA ILE A 159 -9.03 -13.24 -8.07
C ILE A 159 -9.72 -12.81 -6.78
N HIS A 160 -9.75 -11.51 -6.47
CA HIS A 160 -10.45 -10.98 -5.30
C HIS A 160 -11.93 -11.34 -5.31
N THR A 161 -12.60 -11.21 -6.46
CA THR A 161 -14.01 -11.56 -6.59
C THR A 161 -14.29 -13.07 -6.56
N LYS A 162 -13.33 -13.90 -7.01
CA LYS A 162 -13.46 -15.37 -7.04
C LYS A 162 -13.20 -16.04 -5.69
N PHE A 163 -12.14 -15.65 -5.00
CA PHE A 163 -11.67 -16.35 -3.79
C PHE A 163 -11.89 -15.58 -2.49
N PHE A 164 -11.99 -14.25 -2.54
CA PHE A 164 -11.96 -13.40 -1.34
C PHE A 164 -13.24 -12.60 -1.12
N LYS A 165 -14.27 -12.79 -1.97
CA LYS A 165 -15.52 -12.04 -1.93
C LYS A 165 -16.22 -12.07 -0.57
N ASP A 166 -16.17 -13.20 0.12
CA ASP A 166 -16.83 -13.41 1.41
C ASP A 166 -15.88 -13.20 2.60
N CYS A 167 -14.63 -12.80 2.35
CA CYS A 167 -13.71 -12.51 3.43
C CYS A 167 -14.07 -11.18 4.09
N PRO A 168 -13.97 -11.09 5.44
CA PRO A 168 -14.18 -9.83 6.13
C PRO A 168 -13.15 -8.84 5.60
N THR A 169 -13.61 -7.66 5.18
CA THR A 169 -12.71 -6.55 4.97
C THR A 169 -12.22 -6.15 6.35
N GLU A 170 -11.03 -6.61 6.73
CA GLU A 170 -10.24 -5.99 7.80
C GLU A 170 -9.81 -4.61 7.27
N GLU A 171 -10.78 -3.72 7.07
CA GLU A 171 -10.53 -2.30 7.24
C GLU A 171 -9.84 -2.22 8.59
N LEU A 172 -8.63 -1.68 8.63
CA LEU A 172 -7.97 -1.25 9.85
C LEU A 172 -8.94 -0.28 10.52
N SER A 173 -9.89 -0.84 11.25
CA SER A 173 -11.01 -0.12 11.79
C SER A 173 -10.37 0.77 12.83
N ASP A 174 -10.40 2.08 12.59
CA ASP A 174 -9.98 3.04 13.58
C ASP A 174 -10.60 2.61 14.91
N PRO A 175 -9.79 2.47 15.98
CA PRO A 175 -10.29 2.00 17.25
C PRO A 175 -11.52 2.84 17.62
N PRO A 176 -12.61 2.22 18.13
CA PRO A 176 -13.87 2.91 18.39
C PRO A 176 -13.63 4.29 19.02
N PRO A 177 -14.35 5.35 18.64
CA PRO A 177 -14.05 6.72 19.07
C PRO A 177 -13.82 6.86 20.59
N VAL A 178 -14.53 6.06 21.40
CA VAL A 178 -14.35 5.92 22.85
C VAL A 178 -12.91 5.57 23.28
N ILE A 179 -12.25 4.63 22.58
CA ILE A 179 -10.88 4.21 22.89
C ILE A 179 -9.91 5.35 22.56
N ILE A 180 -10.10 6.02 21.43
CA ILE A 180 -9.31 7.20 21.05
C ILE A 180 -9.47 8.31 22.11
N PHE A 181 -10.70 8.58 22.55
CA PHE A 181 -10.96 9.54 23.63
C PHE A 181 -10.28 9.12 24.94
N ALA A 182 -10.36 7.85 25.34
CA ALA A 182 -9.70 7.37 26.55
C ALA A 182 -8.17 7.53 26.48
N LEU A 183 -7.56 7.23 25.33
CA LEU A 183 -6.12 7.39 25.10
C LEU A 183 -5.67 8.85 25.14
N VAL A 184 -6.52 9.81 24.76
CA VAL A 184 -6.22 11.25 24.84
C VAL A 184 -6.43 11.80 26.26
N ILE A 185 -7.49 11.39 26.95
CA ILE A 185 -7.81 11.87 28.31
C ILE A 185 -6.82 11.30 29.35
N THR A 186 -6.33 10.08 29.17
CA THR A 186 -5.38 9.44 30.09
C THR A 186 -4.12 10.29 30.34
N PRO A 187 -3.31 10.68 29.34
CA PRO A 187 -2.12 11.51 29.57
C PRO A 187 -2.48 12.90 30.13
N ILE A 188 -3.60 13.49 29.68
CA ILE A 188 -4.13 14.76 30.18
C ILE A 188 -4.36 14.75 31.70
N CYS A 189 -4.90 13.65 32.24
CA CYS A 189 -5.16 13.51 33.67
C CYS A 189 -3.94 13.02 34.46
N LEU A 190 -3.08 12.18 33.86
CA LEU A 190 -1.92 11.61 34.55
C LEU A 190 -0.81 12.64 34.80
N ILE A 191 -0.55 13.54 33.84
CA ILE A 191 0.50 14.58 33.98
C ILE A 191 0.30 15.45 35.25
N PRO A 192 -0.87 16.07 35.49
CA PRO A 192 -1.07 16.90 36.69
C PRO A 192 -1.06 16.10 37.99
N VAL A 193 -1.48 14.82 37.97
CA VAL A 193 -1.39 13.92 39.13
C VAL A 193 0.08 13.67 39.48
N MET A 194 0.90 13.30 38.48
CA MET A 194 2.33 13.05 38.68
C MET A 194 3.06 14.30 39.19
N VAL A 195 2.80 15.48 38.61
CA VAL A 195 3.38 16.75 39.08
C VAL A 195 2.95 17.05 40.52
N SER A 196 1.68 16.85 40.86
CA SER A 196 1.17 17.07 42.21
C SER A 196 1.80 16.13 43.24
N LEU A 197 2.00 14.86 42.87
CA LEU A 197 2.66 13.86 43.72
C LEU A 197 4.14 14.21 43.97
N VAL A 198 4.87 14.68 42.95
CA VAL A 198 6.26 15.13 43.10
C VAL A 198 6.35 16.30 44.07
N VAL A 199 5.49 17.32 43.91
CA VAL A 199 5.49 18.52 44.78
C VAL A 199 5.08 18.17 46.22
N LEU A 200 4.14 17.24 46.40
CA LEU A 200 3.76 16.78 47.75
C LEU A 200 4.89 15.98 48.40
N LYS A 201 5.58 15.13 47.62
CA LYS A 201 6.72 14.35 48.11
C LYS A 201 7.89 15.24 48.51
N THR A 202 8.23 16.28 47.73
CA THR A 202 9.30 17.21 48.09
C THR A 202 8.95 18.00 49.34
N LYS A 203 7.69 18.44 49.49
CA LYS A 203 7.25 19.17 50.68
C LYS A 203 7.26 18.32 51.96
N ASN A 204 6.99 17.02 51.84
CA ASN A 204 6.99 16.09 52.98
C ASN A 204 8.36 15.44 53.23
N GLY A 205 9.29 15.51 52.28
CA GLY A 205 10.66 15.02 52.41
C GLY A 205 11.59 15.99 53.15
N ASP A 206 11.29 17.29 53.13
CA ASP A 206 12.07 18.33 53.81
C ASP A 206 11.60 18.62 55.26
N GLY A 207 10.63 17.86 55.75
CA GLY A 207 10.07 17.99 57.11
C GLY A 207 10.54 16.93 58.10
N SER A 208 11.46 16.05 57.71
CA SER A 208 12.01 15.01 58.58
C SER A 208 13.53 14.93 58.46
N THR A 209 14.22 16.02 58.81
CA THR A 209 15.50 16.05 59.57
C THR A 209 15.84 17.48 59.91
#